data_AF-A0A6G3Z4W0-F1
#
_entry.id   AF-A0A6G3Z4W0-F1
#
_cell.length_a   1.000
_cell.length_b   1.000
_cell.length_c   1.000
_cell.angle_alpha   90.00
_cell.angle_beta   90.00
_cell.angle_gamma   90.00
#
_symmetry.space_group_name_H-M   'P 1'
#
loop_
_entity.id
_entity.type
_entity.pdbx_description
1 polymer ?
#
loop_
_entity_poly.entity_id
_entity_poly.type
_entity_poly.pdbx_seq_one_letter_code
_entity_poly.pdbx_strand_id
1 'polypeptide(L)'
;MSATLKTLLGFWISVLLTHGFAIKVSLAAVMARTTGAPIVVTGSLVGIWLFWRYVKRALVRGIPTETQFNSVPLSEVSGLYTGKLTEYCQDLISLGFQQIHAGQLAAESGGQSPNFVFHFSHPNDSCYATVFQTVDSNQNILPVSCSIISFFQAGELLATTQLTPTGISSLWGNPKHFWTYLSDATAKTLFDTHLDRRQTLTKQLRLPIMPRTDWDFYAQWEYQQAKERKQRLG
;
A
#
# COMPACT_ATOMS: atom_id res chain seq x y z
N MET A 1 1.99 -0.72 23.54
CA MET A 1 2.43 -2.13 23.67
C MET A 1 3.93 -2.15 23.40
N SER A 2 4.76 -2.50 24.40
CA SER A 2 6.22 -2.35 24.29
C SER A 2 6.83 -3.20 23.17
N ALA A 3 7.97 -2.76 22.62
CA ALA A 3 8.70 -3.48 21.57
C ALA A 3 9.00 -4.93 21.98
N THR A 4 9.32 -5.17 23.25
CA THR A 4 9.55 -6.49 23.86
C THR A 4 8.32 -7.40 23.83
N LEU A 5 7.11 -6.85 24.02
CA LEU A 5 5.89 -7.65 23.96
C LEU A 5 5.57 -8.08 22.52
N LYS A 6 5.88 -7.24 21.52
CA LYS A 6 5.71 -7.57 20.09
C LYS A 6 6.65 -8.70 19.65
N THR A 7 7.91 -8.68 20.08
CA THR A 7 8.88 -9.75 19.76
C THR A 7 8.53 -11.06 20.45
N LEU A 8 8.10 -11.03 21.71
CA LEU A 8 7.62 -12.21 22.43
C LEU A 8 6.37 -12.81 21.76
N LEU A 9 5.40 -11.97 21.38
CA LEU A 9 4.20 -12.44 20.69
C LEU A 9 4.54 -13.04 19.31
N GLY A 10 5.43 -12.40 18.55
CA GLY A 10 5.91 -12.91 17.26
C GLY A 10 6.66 -14.25 17.40
N PHE A 11 7.49 -14.40 18.43
CA PHE A 11 8.18 -15.64 18.75
C PHE A 11 7.20 -16.77 19.09
N TRP A 12 6.23 -16.51 19.97
CA TRP A 12 5.23 -17.52 20.33
C TRP A 12 4.30 -17.89 19.17
N ILE A 13 3.93 -16.92 18.31
CA ILE A 13 3.18 -17.20 17.07
C ILE A 13 4.02 -18.08 16.14
N SER A 14 5.32 -17.77 15.96
CA SER A 14 6.22 -18.58 15.15
C SER A 14 6.38 -20.01 15.70
N VAL A 15 6.58 -20.16 17.01
CA VAL A 15 6.67 -21.47 17.68
C VAL A 15 5.36 -22.25 17.57
N LEU A 16 4.21 -21.60 17.75
CA LEU A 16 2.89 -22.23 17.59
C LEU A 16 2.62 -22.64 16.13
N LEU A 17 3.07 -21.85 15.16
CA LEU A 17 2.93 -22.15 13.74
C LEU A 17 3.89 -23.23 13.26
N THR A 18 5.12 -23.28 13.78
CA THR A 18 6.13 -24.25 13.33
C THR A 18 6.08 -25.56 14.12
N HIS A 19 6.04 -25.48 15.45
CA HIS A 19 6.07 -26.65 16.32
C HIS A 19 4.67 -27.13 16.66
N GLY A 20 3.70 -26.22 16.84
CA GLY A 20 2.30 -26.59 17.02
C GLY A 20 1.70 -27.26 15.78
N PHE A 21 2.12 -26.86 14.58
CA PHE A 21 1.74 -27.53 13.33
C PHE A 21 2.43 -28.89 13.20
N ALA A 22 3.76 -28.97 13.41
CA ALA A 22 4.49 -30.24 13.33
C ALA A 22 4.01 -31.29 14.34
N ILE A 23 3.74 -30.88 15.58
CA ILE A 23 3.21 -31.76 16.64
C ILE A 23 1.79 -32.20 16.30
N LYS A 24 0.91 -31.29 15.84
CA LYS A 24 -0.45 -31.65 15.44
C LYS A 24 -0.49 -32.55 14.19
N VAL A 25 0.39 -32.33 13.22
CA VAL A 25 0.53 -33.18 12.03
C VAL A 25 1.05 -34.57 12.40
N SER A 26 2.03 -34.65 13.32
CA SER A 26 2.56 -35.93 13.81
C SER A 26 1.53 -36.71 14.63
N LEU A 27 0.80 -36.03 15.52
CA LEU A 27 -0.29 -36.64 16.31
C LEU A 27 -1.47 -37.04 15.41
N ALA A 28 -1.79 -36.24 14.40
CA ALA A 28 -2.81 -36.54 13.41
C ALA A 28 -2.45 -37.75 12.53
N ALA A 29 -1.18 -37.87 12.13
CA ALA A 29 -0.67 -39.03 11.39
C ALA A 29 -0.67 -40.32 12.23
N VAL A 30 -0.42 -40.21 13.54
CA VAL A 30 -0.48 -41.35 14.48
C VAL A 30 -1.93 -41.77 14.73
N MET A 31 -2.87 -40.84 14.93
CA MET A 31 -4.29 -41.17 15.09
C MET A 31 -4.95 -41.65 13.79
N ALA A 32 -4.53 -41.14 12.63
CA ALA A 32 -5.00 -41.62 11.33
C ALA A 32 -4.68 -43.11 11.09
N ARG A 33 -3.66 -43.66 11.77
CA ARG A 33 -3.32 -45.09 11.70
C ARG A 33 -4.20 -45.98 12.58
N THR A 34 -4.89 -45.45 13.59
CA THR A 34 -5.57 -46.27 14.62
C THR A 34 -7.09 -46.13 14.65
N THR A 35 -7.67 -45.03 14.16
CA THR A 35 -9.13 -44.77 14.29
C THR A 35 -9.87 -44.41 13.00
N GLY A 36 -9.24 -44.62 11.84
CA GLY A 36 -9.81 -44.25 10.54
C GLY A 36 -9.28 -42.90 10.07
N ALA A 37 -8.27 -42.98 9.20
CA ALA A 37 -7.55 -41.87 8.59
C ALA A 37 -8.38 -40.66 8.07
N PRO A 38 -9.60 -40.80 7.51
CA PRO A 38 -10.28 -39.65 6.91
C PRO A 38 -10.75 -38.58 7.91
N ILE A 39 -11.07 -38.94 9.17
CA ILE A 39 -11.69 -37.99 10.12
C ILE A 39 -10.68 -36.93 10.59
N VAL A 40 -9.45 -37.34 10.90
CA VAL A 40 -8.42 -36.46 11.47
C VAL A 40 -7.86 -35.48 10.43
N VAL A 41 -7.70 -35.95 9.18
CA VAL A 41 -7.29 -35.11 8.05
C VAL A 41 -8.36 -34.06 7.74
N THR A 42 -9.63 -34.46 7.70
CA THR A 42 -10.76 -33.56 7.43
C THR A 42 -10.88 -32.46 8.50
N GLY A 43 -10.77 -32.83 9.78
CA GLY A 43 -10.82 -31.85 10.88
C GLY A 43 -9.69 -30.81 10.82
N SER A 44 -8.48 -31.24 10.44
CA SER A 44 -7.32 -30.35 10.31
C SER A 44 -7.50 -29.34 9.17
N LEU A 45 -8.00 -29.79 8.02
CA LEU A 45 -8.29 -28.92 6.87
C LEU A 45 -9.39 -27.88 7.21
N VAL A 46 -10.44 -28.29 7.91
CA VAL A 46 -11.50 -27.38 8.37
C VAL A 46 -10.93 -26.34 9.34
N GLY A 47 -10.08 -26.76 10.29
CA GLY A 47 -9.43 -25.84 11.23
C GLY A 47 -8.54 -24.80 10.54
N ILE A 48 -7.72 -25.22 9.58
CA ILE A 48 -6.87 -24.33 8.76
C ILE A 48 -7.75 -23.36 7.96
N TRP A 49 -8.83 -23.84 7.36
CA TRP A 49 -9.75 -23.01 6.59
C TRP A 49 -10.45 -21.95 7.46
N LEU A 50 -10.92 -22.32 8.65
CA LEU A 50 -11.53 -21.38 9.60
C LEU A 50 -10.52 -20.34 10.09
N PHE A 51 -9.30 -20.77 10.42
CA PHE A 51 -8.21 -19.88 10.81
C PHE A 51 -7.88 -18.90 9.69
N TRP A 52 -7.76 -19.38 8.44
CA TRP A 52 -7.51 -18.53 7.28
C TRP A 52 -8.64 -17.52 7.05
N ARG A 53 -9.91 -17.93 7.18
CA ARG A 53 -11.06 -17.01 7.13
C ARG A 53 -11.02 -15.96 8.22
N TYR A 54 -10.61 -16.33 9.43
CA TYR A 54 -10.46 -15.39 10.54
C TYR A 54 -9.35 -14.36 10.26
N VAL A 55 -8.16 -14.81 9.87
CA VAL A 55 -7.02 -13.94 9.53
C VAL A 55 -7.37 -13.01 8.37
N LYS A 56 -7.98 -13.54 7.30
CA LYS A 56 -8.44 -12.75 6.15
C LYS A 56 -9.39 -11.64 6.60
N ARG A 57 -10.41 -11.95 7.40
CA ARG A 57 -11.36 -10.95 7.93
C ARG A 57 -10.68 -9.90 8.80
N ALA A 58 -9.74 -10.30 9.66
CA ALA A 58 -8.99 -9.38 10.50
C ALA A 58 -8.16 -8.40 9.67
N LEU A 59 -7.47 -8.90 8.64
CA LEU A 59 -6.68 -8.06 7.71
C LEU A 59 -7.58 -7.08 6.94
N VAL A 60 -8.72 -7.54 6.42
CA VAL A 60 -9.65 -6.71 5.64
C VAL A 60 -10.30 -5.61 6.46
N ARG A 61 -10.61 -5.89 7.73
CA ARG A 61 -11.18 -4.88 8.65
C ARG A 61 -10.22 -3.71 8.89
N GLY A 62 -8.91 -3.94 8.79
CA GLY A 62 -7.90 -2.90 8.91
C GLY A 62 -7.73 -2.03 7.67
N ILE A 63 -8.38 -2.38 6.55
CA ILE A 63 -8.32 -1.58 5.31
C ILE A 63 -9.37 -0.47 5.40
N PRO A 64 -8.95 0.81 5.30
CA PRO A 64 -9.88 1.93 5.30
C PRO A 64 -10.85 1.78 4.11
N THR A 65 -12.13 2.04 4.39
CA THR A 65 -13.20 2.08 3.39
C THR A 65 -13.09 3.35 2.56
N GLU A 66 -12.69 4.44 3.21
CA GLU A 66 -12.61 5.76 2.63
C GLU A 66 -11.25 6.39 2.97
N THR A 67 -10.74 7.16 2.02
CA THR A 67 -9.56 7.99 2.22
C THR A 67 -10.04 9.42 2.30
N GLN A 68 -9.87 10.05 3.47
CA GLN A 68 -10.28 11.44 3.68
C GLN A 68 -9.05 12.34 3.63
N PHE A 69 -9.13 13.39 2.81
CA PHE A 69 -8.11 14.41 2.68
C PHE A 69 -8.56 15.66 3.42
N ASN A 70 -7.90 15.96 4.53
CA ASN A 70 -8.18 17.15 5.32
C ASN A 70 -7.21 18.27 4.91
N SER A 71 -7.74 19.44 4.56
CA SER A 71 -6.92 20.62 4.32
C SER A 71 -6.40 21.15 5.66
N VAL A 72 -5.20 20.71 6.04
CA VAL A 72 -4.50 21.15 7.25
C VAL A 72 -3.23 21.88 6.80
N PRO A 73 -2.90 23.06 7.35
CA PRO A 73 -1.62 23.71 7.09
C PRO A 73 -0.44 22.83 7.48
N LEU A 74 0.63 22.82 6.68
CA LEU A 74 1.84 22.04 6.97
C LEU A 74 2.42 22.36 8.37
N SER A 75 2.31 23.62 8.81
CA SER A 75 2.78 24.09 10.12
C SER A 75 2.06 23.45 11.30
N GLU A 76 0.86 22.90 11.11
CA GLU A 76 0.07 22.27 12.16
C GLU A 76 0.42 20.78 12.34
N VAL A 77 1.18 20.19 11.41
CA VAL A 77 1.60 18.79 11.49
C VAL A 77 3.00 18.69 12.07
N SER A 78 3.07 18.29 13.34
CA SER A 78 4.33 18.14 14.07
C SER A 78 5.12 16.91 13.60
N GLY A 79 6.45 17.00 13.66
CA GLY A 79 7.36 15.88 13.38
C GLY A 79 7.65 15.64 11.90
N LEU A 80 7.33 16.56 10.98
CA LEU A 80 7.69 16.39 9.57
C LEU A 80 9.09 16.92 9.27
N TYR A 81 9.79 16.25 8.35
CA TYR A 81 11.03 16.74 7.72
C TYR A 81 10.68 17.75 6.62
N THR A 82 10.24 18.94 7.02
CA THR A 82 9.77 20.01 6.13
C THR A 82 10.79 20.40 5.06
N GLY A 83 12.08 20.39 5.39
CA GLY A 83 13.15 20.67 4.42
C GLY A 83 13.16 19.67 3.26
N LYS A 84 13.10 18.36 3.56
CA LYS A 84 13.12 17.32 2.51
C LYS A 84 11.82 17.27 1.71
N LEU A 85 10.68 17.52 2.35
CA LEU A 85 9.40 17.68 1.65
C LEU A 85 9.48 18.84 0.64
N THR A 86 9.99 20.00 1.08
CA THR A 86 10.14 21.19 0.24
C THR A 86 11.07 20.94 -0.94
N GLU A 87 12.20 20.25 -0.73
CA GLU A 87 13.14 19.86 -1.78
C GLU A 87 12.43 19.03 -2.87
N TYR A 88 11.70 17.96 -2.50
CA TYR A 88 10.95 17.16 -3.48
C TYR A 88 9.88 17.98 -4.22
N CYS A 89 9.17 18.88 -3.51
CA CYS A 89 8.18 19.74 -4.14
C CYS A 89 8.82 20.68 -5.17
N GLN A 90 9.98 21.28 -4.85
CA GLN A 90 10.72 22.15 -5.77
C GLN A 90 11.24 21.38 -6.98
N ASP A 91 11.78 20.17 -6.77
CA ASP A 91 12.24 19.30 -7.85
C ASP A 91 11.09 18.98 -8.82
N LEU A 92 9.92 18.57 -8.31
CA LEU A 92 8.75 18.29 -9.16
C LEU A 92 8.28 19.53 -9.92
N ILE A 93 8.22 20.69 -9.27
CA ILE A 93 7.85 21.96 -9.94
C ILE A 93 8.84 22.27 -11.07
N SER A 94 10.14 22.05 -10.85
CA SER A 94 11.16 22.26 -11.89
C SER A 94 11.02 21.33 -13.09
N LEU A 95 10.40 20.15 -12.89
CA LEU A 95 10.09 19.18 -13.93
C LEU A 95 8.79 19.50 -14.68
N GLY A 96 8.05 20.55 -14.29
CA GLY A 96 6.80 20.97 -14.94
C GLY A 96 5.53 20.53 -14.21
N PHE A 97 5.63 19.91 -13.04
CA PHE A 97 4.47 19.57 -12.22
C PHE A 97 3.87 20.81 -11.55
N GLN A 98 2.54 20.81 -11.37
CA GLN A 98 1.78 21.84 -10.68
C GLN A 98 1.12 21.24 -9.44
N GLN A 99 1.24 21.89 -8.28
CA GLN A 99 0.58 21.42 -7.08
C GLN A 99 -0.94 21.60 -7.20
N ILE A 100 -1.69 20.52 -7.01
CA ILE A 100 -3.16 20.51 -7.11
C ILE A 100 -3.84 20.27 -5.78
N HIS A 101 -3.15 19.70 -4.80
CA HIS A 101 -3.67 19.51 -3.45
C HIS A 101 -2.52 19.40 -2.44
N ALA A 102 -2.76 19.86 -1.21
CA ALA A 102 -1.90 19.63 -0.07
C ALA A 102 -2.77 19.44 1.17
N GLY A 103 -2.46 18.45 1.99
CA GLY A 103 -3.24 18.19 3.18
C GLY A 103 -2.79 16.98 3.95
N GLN A 104 -3.58 16.64 4.96
CA GLN A 104 -3.39 15.47 5.79
C GLN A 104 -4.29 14.34 5.34
N LEU A 105 -3.72 13.14 5.25
CA LEU A 105 -4.51 11.92 5.08
C LEU A 105 -5.08 11.51 6.44
N ALA A 106 -6.39 11.58 6.61
CA ALA A 106 -7.06 11.09 7.81
C ALA A 106 -7.41 9.60 7.67
N ALA A 107 -7.06 8.82 8.69
CA ALA A 107 -7.50 7.43 8.79
C ALA A 107 -8.89 7.35 9.43
N GLU A 108 -9.80 6.61 8.80
CA GLU A 108 -11.21 6.46 9.16
C GLU A 108 -11.43 5.92 10.59
N SER A 109 -10.48 5.16 11.15
CA SER A 109 -10.67 4.39 12.39
C SER A 109 -9.75 4.80 13.55
N GLY A 110 -9.42 6.09 13.69
CA GLY A 110 -8.68 6.63 14.84
C GLY A 110 -7.23 6.15 14.95
N GLY A 111 -6.72 5.44 13.92
CA GLY A 111 -5.33 5.07 13.80
C GLY A 111 -4.51 6.31 13.45
N GLN A 112 -3.77 6.84 14.42
CA GLN A 112 -2.82 7.91 14.18
C GLN A 112 -1.73 7.42 13.24
N SER A 113 -1.76 7.91 12.02
CA SER A 113 -0.54 8.12 11.26
C SER A 113 -0.70 9.49 10.59
N PRO A 114 -0.18 10.57 11.20
CA PRO A 114 -0.20 11.86 10.54
C PRO A 114 0.64 11.72 9.27
N ASN A 115 -0.06 11.57 8.16
CA ASN A 115 0.51 11.58 6.83
C ASN A 115 0.21 12.96 6.26
N PHE A 116 1.25 13.74 5.97
CA PHE A 116 1.09 14.92 5.14
C PHE A 116 1.42 14.54 3.71
N VAL A 117 0.60 15.00 2.78
CA VAL A 117 0.73 14.70 1.36
C VAL A 117 0.60 15.97 0.53
N PHE A 118 1.49 16.09 -0.44
CA PHE A 118 1.39 17.04 -1.55
C PHE A 118 1.11 16.24 -2.82
N HIS A 119 0.04 16.61 -3.51
CA HIS A 119 -0.29 16.07 -4.82
C HIS A 119 -0.04 17.10 -5.90
N PHE A 120 0.52 16.62 -6.98
CA PHE A 120 0.86 17.39 -8.16
C PHE A 120 0.30 16.71 -9.42
N SER A 121 0.07 17.49 -10.46
CA SER A 121 -0.18 16.98 -11.80
C SER A 121 0.76 17.60 -12.83
N HIS A 122 1.09 16.83 -13.87
CA HIS A 122 1.89 17.29 -15.00
C HIS A 122 0.96 17.51 -16.20
N PRO A 123 0.63 18.77 -16.56
CA PRO A 123 -0.39 19.07 -17.57
C PRO A 123 -0.04 18.50 -18.96
N ASN A 124 1.24 18.51 -19.33
CA ASN A 124 1.68 18.05 -20.65
C ASN A 124 1.75 16.53 -20.77
N ASP A 125 1.97 15.83 -19.64
CA ASP A 125 2.15 14.38 -19.64
C ASP A 125 0.94 13.63 -19.08
N SER A 126 -0.07 14.31 -18.52
CA SER A 126 -1.24 13.63 -17.94
C SER A 126 -0.87 12.58 -16.89
N CYS A 127 0.10 12.91 -16.03
CA CYS A 127 0.49 12.09 -14.89
C CYS A 127 0.44 12.89 -13.60
N TYR A 128 0.42 12.18 -12.47
CA TYR A 128 0.36 12.76 -11.13
C TYR A 128 1.62 12.41 -10.36
N ALA A 129 2.04 13.29 -9.46
CA ALA A 129 3.07 12.98 -8.49
C ALA A 129 2.53 13.20 -7.08
N THR A 130 2.96 12.34 -6.16
CA THR A 130 2.57 12.40 -4.76
C THR A 130 3.83 12.37 -3.93
N VAL A 131 4.06 13.43 -3.15
CA VAL A 131 5.12 13.52 -2.15
C VAL A 131 4.46 13.42 -0.79
N PHE A 132 4.88 12.46 0.02
CA PHE A 132 4.30 12.27 1.34
C PHE A 132 5.35 11.84 2.35
N GLN A 133 5.00 12.05 3.61
CA GLN A 133 5.75 11.55 4.73
C GLN A 133 4.80 10.96 5.75
N THR A 134 5.20 9.79 6.26
CA THR A 134 4.43 9.02 7.22
C THR A 134 5.09 9.06 8.58
N VAL A 135 4.28 9.21 9.62
CA VAL A 135 4.70 9.04 11.01
C VAL A 135 4.04 7.79 11.56
N ASP A 136 4.82 6.83 12.03
CA ASP A 136 4.29 5.54 12.51
C ASP A 136 3.59 5.67 13.88
N SER A 137 2.99 4.58 14.35
CA SER A 137 2.30 4.54 15.65
C SER A 137 3.20 4.78 16.87
N ASN A 138 4.52 4.68 16.71
CA ASN A 138 5.50 4.96 17.76
C ASN A 138 6.09 6.38 17.60
N GLN A 139 5.49 7.22 16.77
CA GLN A 139 5.97 8.56 16.43
C GLN A 139 7.32 8.58 15.71
N ASN A 140 7.72 7.46 15.11
CA ASN A 140 8.90 7.44 14.26
C ASN A 140 8.55 8.07 12.91
N ILE A 141 9.37 9.02 12.50
CA ILE A 141 9.24 9.70 11.22
C ILE A 141 9.86 8.79 10.16
N LEU A 142 9.05 8.36 9.19
CA LEU A 142 9.55 7.60 8.05
C LEU A 142 10.17 8.54 7.01
N PRO A 143 11.08 8.04 6.16
CA PRO A 143 11.63 8.82 5.07
C PRO A 143 10.55 9.41 4.16
N VAL A 144 10.77 10.64 3.70
CA VAL A 144 9.94 11.26 2.66
C VAL A 144 9.98 10.37 1.42
N SER A 145 8.80 10.13 0.84
CA SER A 145 8.65 9.29 -0.34
C SER A 145 7.96 10.07 -1.45
N CYS A 146 8.41 9.83 -2.69
CA CYS A 146 7.80 10.33 -3.90
C CYS A 146 7.30 9.14 -4.74
N SER A 147 6.14 9.34 -5.37
CA SER A 147 5.59 8.42 -6.36
C SER A 147 5.01 9.20 -7.52
N ILE A 148 5.12 8.64 -8.73
CA ILE A 148 4.55 9.20 -9.95
C ILE A 148 3.63 8.15 -10.55
N ILE A 149 2.41 8.56 -10.89
CA ILE A 149 1.38 7.67 -11.40
C ILE A 149 0.76 8.19 -12.69
N SER A 150 0.43 7.26 -13.59
CA SER A 150 -0.37 7.50 -14.78
C SER A 150 -1.56 6.54 -14.78
N PHE A 151 -2.71 7.06 -15.18
CA PHE A 151 -3.92 6.26 -15.35
C PHE A 151 -4.12 5.94 -16.84
N PHE A 152 -4.59 4.73 -17.13
CA PHE A 152 -4.96 4.31 -18.47
C PHE A 152 -6.49 4.30 -18.63
N GLN A 153 -6.98 4.42 -19.86
CA GLN A 153 -8.43 4.50 -20.12
C GLN A 153 -9.22 3.24 -19.72
N ALA A 154 -8.58 2.06 -19.71
CA ALA A 154 -9.21 0.80 -19.32
C ALA A 154 -9.15 0.52 -17.79
N GLY A 155 -8.72 1.52 -17.01
CA GLY A 155 -8.72 1.48 -15.54
C GLY A 155 -7.46 0.88 -14.94
N GLU A 156 -6.46 0.53 -15.75
CA GLU A 156 -5.12 0.20 -15.28
C GLU A 156 -4.40 1.45 -14.75
N LEU A 157 -3.40 1.21 -13.91
CA LEU A 157 -2.51 2.25 -13.39
C LEU A 157 -1.05 1.82 -13.56
N LEU A 158 -0.19 2.75 -13.93
CA LEU A 158 1.25 2.63 -13.76
C LEU A 158 1.68 3.51 -12.59
N ALA A 159 2.46 2.96 -11.66
CA ALA A 159 3.12 3.69 -10.59
C ALA A 159 4.63 3.45 -10.61
N THR A 160 5.40 4.52 -10.46
CA THR A 160 6.85 4.50 -10.21
C THR A 160 7.08 5.14 -8.84
N THR A 161 7.68 4.42 -7.90
CA THR A 161 7.80 4.89 -6.51
C THR A 161 9.12 4.49 -5.88
N GLN A 162 9.53 5.26 -4.87
CA GLN A 162 10.69 4.94 -4.02
C GLN A 162 10.35 3.96 -2.90
N LEU A 163 9.06 3.78 -2.61
CA LEU A 163 8.64 2.86 -1.56
C LEU A 163 9.04 1.44 -1.90
N THR A 164 9.71 0.77 -0.97
CA THR A 164 9.94 -0.67 -1.10
C THR A 164 8.62 -1.41 -0.83
N PRO A 165 8.20 -2.35 -1.71
CA PRO A 165 6.98 -3.10 -1.48
C PRO A 165 7.12 -3.94 -0.22
N THR A 166 6.10 -3.89 0.64
CA THR A 166 5.94 -4.85 1.72
C THR A 166 5.22 -6.10 1.21
N GLY A 167 5.42 -7.26 1.86
CA GLY A 167 4.70 -8.48 1.51
C GLY A 167 3.17 -8.30 1.55
N ILE A 168 2.68 -7.47 2.48
CA ILE A 168 1.26 -7.10 2.59
C ILE A 168 0.83 -6.25 1.39
N SER A 169 1.62 -5.25 0.98
CA SER A 169 1.30 -4.44 -0.21
C SER A 169 1.22 -5.27 -1.48
N SER A 170 2.05 -6.32 -1.59
CA SER A 170 2.01 -7.28 -2.71
C SER A 170 0.72 -8.12 -2.69
N LEU A 171 0.30 -8.61 -1.52
CA LEU A 171 -0.96 -9.34 -1.34
C LEU A 171 -2.19 -8.48 -1.69
N TRP A 172 -2.13 -7.19 -1.37
CA TRP A 172 -3.21 -6.23 -1.61
C TRP A 172 -3.17 -5.60 -3.00
N GLY A 173 -2.11 -5.85 -3.77
CA GLY A 173 -1.91 -5.30 -5.11
C GLY A 173 -3.10 -5.58 -6.02
N ASN A 174 -3.49 -4.59 -6.82
CA ASN A 174 -4.46 -4.78 -7.89
C ASN A 174 -3.73 -5.36 -9.11
N PRO A 175 -4.18 -6.49 -9.69
CA PRO A 175 -3.53 -7.07 -10.88
C PRO A 175 -3.52 -6.13 -12.09
N LYS A 176 -4.37 -5.08 -12.09
CA LYS A 176 -4.37 -4.02 -13.10
C LYS A 176 -3.34 -2.91 -12.84
N HIS A 177 -2.50 -3.02 -11.80
CA HIS A 177 -1.50 -2.02 -11.48
C HIS A 177 -0.10 -2.50 -11.86
N PHE A 178 0.58 -1.72 -12.68
CA PHE A 178 1.98 -1.88 -13.00
C PHE A 178 2.81 -1.07 -12.01
N TRP A 179 3.73 -1.72 -11.30
CA TRP A 179 4.59 -1.07 -10.31
C TRP A 179 6.05 -1.12 -10.74
N THR A 180 6.74 0.01 -10.58
CA THR A 180 8.19 0.13 -10.70
C THR A 180 8.73 0.71 -9.40
N TYR A 181 9.68 0.01 -8.79
CA TYR A 181 10.26 0.37 -7.50
C TYR A 181 11.70 0.78 -7.69
N LEU A 182 12.04 2.00 -7.29
CA LEU A 182 13.39 2.57 -7.40
C LEU A 182 13.80 3.17 -6.05
N SER A 183 14.48 2.37 -5.22
CA SER A 183 15.00 2.84 -3.93
C SER A 183 15.94 4.03 -4.13
N ASP A 184 15.81 5.05 -3.28
CA ASP A 184 16.68 6.24 -3.23
C ASP A 184 16.77 7.06 -4.53
N ALA A 185 15.84 6.87 -5.47
CA ALA A 185 15.83 7.61 -6.74
C ALA A 185 15.34 9.06 -6.58
N THR A 186 15.96 10.02 -7.27
CA THR A 186 15.48 11.42 -7.26
C THR A 186 14.13 11.58 -7.99
N ALA A 187 13.43 12.69 -7.78
CA ALA A 187 12.18 13.00 -8.48
C ALA A 187 12.35 12.92 -10.01
N LYS A 188 13.48 13.43 -10.54
CA LYS A 188 13.81 13.35 -11.97
C LYS A 188 13.96 11.91 -12.44
N THR A 189 14.71 11.07 -11.72
CA THR A 189 14.90 9.66 -12.08
C THR A 189 13.59 8.89 -12.07
N LEU A 190 12.72 9.14 -11.09
CA LEU A 190 11.38 8.57 -11.04
C LEU A 190 10.56 8.99 -12.26
N PHE A 191 10.61 10.27 -12.62
CA PHE A 191 9.84 10.82 -13.74
C PHE A 191 10.30 10.25 -15.08
N ASP A 192 11.60 10.30 -15.36
CA ASP A 192 12.17 9.76 -16.61
C ASP A 192 11.83 8.27 -16.76
N THR A 193 12.01 7.49 -15.68
CA THR A 193 11.69 6.05 -15.69
C THR A 193 10.19 5.80 -15.87
N HIS A 194 9.36 6.64 -15.25
CA HIS A 194 7.91 6.56 -15.40
C HIS A 194 7.48 6.78 -16.84
N LEU A 195 8.00 7.83 -17.50
CA LEU A 195 7.67 8.15 -18.90
C LEU A 195 8.13 7.05 -19.86
N ASP A 196 9.34 6.51 -19.69
CA ASP A 196 9.84 5.40 -20.50
C ASP A 196 8.96 4.14 -20.36
N ARG A 197 8.64 3.77 -19.11
CA ARG A 197 7.79 2.62 -18.84
C ARG A 197 6.38 2.81 -19.39
N ARG A 198 5.83 4.02 -19.25
CA ARG A 198 4.53 4.41 -19.81
C ARG A 198 4.53 4.27 -21.32
N GLN A 199 5.54 4.79 -22.00
CA GLN A 199 5.67 4.68 -23.45
C GLN A 199 5.70 3.23 -23.92
N THR A 200 6.41 2.37 -23.17
CA THR A 200 6.46 0.93 -23.42
C THR A 200 5.06 0.29 -23.31
N LEU A 201 4.33 0.56 -22.21
CA LEU A 201 2.99 0.01 -22.01
C LEU A 201 1.99 0.49 -23.07
N THR A 202 2.02 1.78 -23.42
CA THR A 202 1.14 2.33 -24.45
C THR A 202 1.43 1.73 -25.83
N LYS A 203 2.71 1.49 -26.18
CA LYS A 203 3.08 0.88 -27.47
C LYS A 203 2.79 -0.63 -27.51
N GLN A 204 3.19 -1.37 -26.49
CA GLN A 204 3.15 -2.84 -26.50
C GLN A 204 1.77 -3.40 -26.14
N LEU A 205 1.12 -2.82 -25.13
CA LEU A 205 -0.17 -3.31 -24.63
C LEU A 205 -1.36 -2.49 -25.15
N ARG A 206 -1.09 -1.44 -25.97
CA ARG A 206 -2.11 -0.54 -26.52
C ARG A 206 -3.00 0.07 -25.43
N LEU A 207 -2.39 0.44 -24.31
CA LEU A 207 -3.06 1.11 -23.19
C LEU A 207 -2.94 2.64 -23.37
N PRO A 208 -3.99 3.33 -23.87
CA PRO A 208 -3.96 4.77 -24.01
C PRO A 208 -4.03 5.46 -22.64
N ILE A 209 -3.32 6.58 -22.52
CA ILE A 209 -3.30 7.40 -21.31
C ILE A 209 -4.65 8.10 -21.11
N MET A 210 -5.09 8.17 -19.87
CA MET A 210 -6.22 8.98 -19.45
C MET A 210 -5.79 10.45 -19.39
N PRO A 211 -6.34 11.36 -20.23
CA PRO A 211 -5.93 12.76 -20.28
C PRO A 211 -6.62 13.57 -19.17
N ARG A 212 -6.44 13.18 -17.91
CA ARG A 212 -7.00 13.83 -16.73
C ARG A 212 -5.86 14.23 -15.79
N THR A 213 -5.92 15.44 -15.27
CA THR A 213 -4.90 16.04 -14.38
C THR A 213 -5.52 16.81 -13.21
N ASP A 214 -6.85 16.76 -13.07
CA ASP A 214 -7.58 17.40 -11.99
C ASP A 214 -7.55 16.57 -10.70
N TRP A 215 -7.69 17.27 -9.57
CA TRP A 215 -7.73 16.66 -8.24
C TRP A 215 -8.96 15.79 -8.01
N ASP A 216 -10.13 16.23 -8.47
CA ASP A 216 -11.39 15.51 -8.25
C ASP A 216 -11.35 14.10 -8.85
N PHE A 217 -10.80 13.97 -10.05
CA PHE A 217 -10.55 12.67 -10.66
C PHE A 217 -9.64 11.78 -9.80
N TYR A 218 -8.50 12.31 -9.34
CA TYR A 218 -7.55 11.56 -8.52
C TYR A 218 -8.21 11.07 -7.23
N ALA A 219 -8.87 11.97 -6.51
CA ALA A 219 -9.52 11.67 -5.24
C ALA A 219 -10.65 10.65 -5.40
N GLN A 220 -11.47 10.80 -6.44
CA GLN A 220 -12.52 9.84 -6.75
C GLN A 220 -11.95 8.46 -7.12
N TRP A 221 -10.85 8.42 -7.89
CA TRP A 221 -10.21 7.15 -8.24
C TRP A 221 -9.67 6.42 -7.00
N GLU A 222 -8.96 7.12 -6.11
CA GLU A 222 -8.46 6.54 -4.86
C GLU A 222 -9.61 6.00 -3.99
N TYR A 223 -10.72 6.75 -3.91
CA TYR A 223 -11.93 6.30 -3.22
C TYR A 223 -12.49 4.99 -3.81
N GLN A 224 -12.64 4.92 -5.14
CA GLN A 224 -13.14 3.71 -5.79
C GLN A 224 -12.17 2.53 -5.59
N GLN A 225 -10.86 2.76 -5.65
CA GLN A 225 -9.88 1.71 -5.43
C GLN A 225 -9.85 1.20 -3.99
N ALA A 226 -10.03 2.08 -3.00
CA ALA A 226 -10.16 1.66 -1.60
C ALA A 226 -11.39 0.75 -1.43
N LYS A 227 -12.52 1.13 -2.02
CA LYS A 227 -13.77 0.35 -2.01
C LYS A 227 -13.61 -1.00 -2.72
N GLU A 228 -13.09 -1.03 -3.94
CA GLU A 228 -12.85 -2.25 -4.72
C GLU A 228 -11.90 -3.20 -3.99
N ARG A 229 -10.82 -2.67 -3.41
CA ARG A 229 -9.84 -3.46 -2.65
C ARG A 229 -10.49 -4.15 -1.45
N LYS A 230 -11.34 -3.44 -0.71
CA LYS A 230 -12.07 -4.00 0.42
C LYS A 230 -13.09 -5.07 -0.02
N GLN A 231 -13.79 -4.85 -1.14
CA GLN A 231 -14.73 -5.83 -1.70
C GLN A 231 -14.02 -7.10 -2.18
N ARG A 232 -12.89 -6.95 -2.90
CA ARG A 232 -12.10 -8.09 -3.40
C ARG A 232 -11.50 -8.91 -2.25
N LEU A 233 -11.05 -8.24 -1.20
CA LEU A 233 -10.41 -8.90 -0.07
C LEU A 233 -11.41 -9.38 0.98
N GLY A 234 -12.68 -8.94 1.00
CA GLY A 234 -13.74 -9.47 1.88
C GLY A 234 -14.02 -10.96 1.67
#